data_AF-A0A2L0MYK7-F1
#
_entry.id   AF-A0A2L0MYK7-F1
#
_cell.length_a   1.000
_cell.length_b   1.000
_cell.length_c   1.000
_cell.angle_alpha   90.00
_cell.angle_beta   90.00
_cell.angle_gamma   90.00
#
_symmetry.space_group_name_H-M   'P 1'
#
loop_
_entity.id
_entity.type
_entity.pdbx_description
1 polymer ?
#
loop_
_entity_poly.entity_id
_entity_poly.type
_entity_poly.pdbx_seq_one_letter_code
_entity_poly.pdbx_strand_id
1 'polypeptide(L)'
;MLRWLAVGTVFAAIGGEEALRRSPTGPTAPVAAGSTATSLAGTGGDGAMDHGDAAPPPSAGAAEGAAPGQPAAAPAVDQNGRPWSDPAGWGGRVPGPQSAVRITDKVLLDTDATVASLLVEPGGALTFAAGRTVTLASAGNVEVRGTLALAPDDTAVHTLRFPAVDEKRFRGDGMKVVDTDVGLWVTGAGYLRLDGAARTAWVRAAGGLRAGDTTVTLAAPPAGWRPGDELAVTPTGPPDEDGSSTRYDLVVVRSVGGSGVTLEAPLKYAHPRVSAGGGVTVGAEVLNLTRGVRVEGSAEGRAHVHITSSRRADVRHAALRWVGPRAETGETWRGPDGAVPVTAPVLGRYGLHFHLLGDATRGTVVEGVVVRDAGNHAYVPHASHGITFRSCISHETWEDAYWWDGPPDTRTPQQPSDDIVYESCVASRTVLEPNPRAYRLTGFNLGAGTGGKALDCVAVGVQGADGASGFEWPENSEGSGPSSAAWPTTTCRTASSSG
;
A
#
# COMPACT_ATOMS: atom_id res chain seq x y z
N MET A 1 -27.62 -29.23 -44.49
CA MET A 1 -26.62 -28.16 -44.73
C MET A 1 -26.88 -27.06 -43.72
N LEU A 2 -26.23 -27.13 -42.56
CA LEU A 2 -26.47 -26.27 -41.40
C LEU A 2 -25.34 -25.25 -41.32
N ARG A 3 -25.65 -23.96 -41.47
CA ARG A 3 -24.75 -22.85 -41.15
C ARG A 3 -24.82 -22.58 -39.65
N TRP A 4 -23.68 -22.60 -38.96
CA TRP A 4 -23.57 -22.10 -37.58
C TRP A 4 -22.71 -20.84 -37.53
N LEU A 5 -23.24 -19.86 -36.81
CA LEU A 5 -22.65 -18.57 -36.48
C LEU A 5 -21.40 -18.76 -35.61
N ALA A 6 -20.33 -18.03 -35.94
CA ALA A 6 -19.23 -17.75 -35.02
C ALA A 6 -19.50 -16.42 -34.32
N VAL A 7 -20.06 -16.47 -33.11
CA VAL A 7 -20.10 -15.37 -32.16
C VAL A 7 -19.84 -15.97 -30.77
N GLY A 8 -18.82 -15.46 -30.08
CA GLY A 8 -18.69 -15.65 -28.63
C GLY A 8 -17.41 -16.32 -28.15
N THR A 9 -16.30 -15.59 -28.17
CA THR A 9 -15.11 -15.96 -27.34
C THR A 9 -14.40 -14.77 -26.69
N VAL A 10 -14.68 -13.52 -27.06
CA VAL A 10 -13.95 -12.35 -26.53
C VAL A 10 -14.59 -11.76 -25.26
N PHE A 11 -15.90 -11.88 -25.06
CA PHE A 11 -16.57 -11.35 -23.85
C PHE A 11 -16.28 -12.16 -22.57
N ALA A 12 -15.89 -13.43 -22.69
CA ALA A 12 -15.65 -14.30 -21.53
C ALA A 12 -14.31 -14.04 -20.82
N ALA A 13 -13.30 -13.52 -21.53
CA ALA A 13 -11.96 -13.31 -20.95
C ALA A 13 -11.94 -12.18 -19.91
N ILE A 14 -12.59 -11.05 -20.22
CA ILE A 14 -12.65 -9.88 -19.31
C ILE A 14 -13.51 -10.19 -18.07
N GLY A 15 -14.63 -10.90 -18.25
CA GLY A 15 -15.47 -11.34 -17.12
C GLY A 15 -14.84 -12.43 -16.25
N GLY A 16 -13.96 -13.26 -16.82
CA GLY A 16 -13.25 -14.32 -16.11
C GLY A 16 -12.13 -13.80 -15.19
N GLU A 17 -11.33 -12.84 -15.64
CA GLU A 17 -10.31 -12.18 -14.82
C GLU A 17 -10.96 -11.40 -13.66
N GLU A 18 -12.07 -10.72 -13.92
CA GLU A 18 -12.85 -9.97 -12.93
C GLU A 18 -13.58 -10.90 -11.94
N ALA A 19 -13.91 -12.14 -12.33
CA ALA A 19 -14.45 -13.18 -11.46
C ALA A 19 -13.38 -13.85 -10.58
N LEU A 20 -12.13 -13.97 -11.03
CA LEU A 20 -11.01 -14.40 -10.18
C LEU A 20 -10.72 -13.40 -9.05
N ARG A 21 -10.99 -12.09 -9.25
CA ARG A 21 -10.99 -11.08 -8.17
C ARG A 21 -11.95 -11.41 -7.03
N ARG A 22 -12.92 -12.31 -7.27
CA ARG A 22 -13.99 -12.71 -6.33
C ARG A 22 -13.74 -14.05 -5.66
N SER A 23 -12.50 -14.45 -5.42
CA SER A 23 -12.23 -15.51 -4.43
C SER A 23 -11.83 -14.90 -3.08
N PRO A 24 -12.77 -14.36 -2.27
CA PRO A 24 -12.62 -14.45 -0.84
C PRO A 24 -12.70 -15.95 -0.54
N THR A 25 -11.54 -16.56 -0.25
CA THR A 25 -11.37 -17.98 0.13
C THR A 25 -11.62 -19.02 -0.99
N GLY A 26 -10.55 -19.57 -1.59
CA GLY A 26 -10.63 -20.79 -2.42
C GLY A 26 -9.28 -21.19 -3.05
N PRO A 27 -8.86 -22.48 -3.03
CA PRO A 27 -7.52 -22.90 -3.41
C PRO A 27 -7.36 -23.02 -4.94
N THR A 28 -6.23 -22.55 -5.47
CA THR A 28 -5.79 -22.83 -6.84
C THR A 28 -5.11 -24.20 -6.91
N ALA A 29 -5.60 -25.10 -7.77
CA ALA A 29 -5.01 -26.42 -8.00
C ALA A 29 -3.66 -26.32 -8.76
N PRO A 30 -2.65 -27.15 -8.44
CA PRO A 30 -1.34 -27.08 -9.07
C PRO A 30 -1.30 -27.85 -10.40
N VAL A 31 -0.67 -27.26 -11.40
CA VAL A 31 -0.23 -27.94 -12.64
C VAL A 31 1.21 -28.41 -12.41
N ALA A 32 1.44 -29.72 -12.54
CA ALA A 32 2.74 -30.34 -12.33
C ALA A 32 3.72 -30.01 -13.46
N ALA A 33 4.91 -29.51 -13.12
CA ALA A 33 6.08 -29.46 -13.99
C ALA A 33 7.15 -30.41 -13.42
N GLY A 34 7.54 -31.43 -14.20
CA GLY A 34 8.58 -32.38 -13.82
C GLY A 34 9.98 -31.79 -14.02
N SER A 35 10.80 -31.84 -12.98
CA SER A 35 12.22 -31.50 -13.03
C SER A 35 13.07 -32.76 -13.09
N THR A 36 13.93 -32.89 -14.10
CA THR A 36 15.10 -33.77 -14.07
C THR A 36 16.32 -32.91 -13.75
N ALA A 37 16.86 -33.05 -12.55
CA ALA A 37 18.11 -32.42 -12.12
C ALA A 37 19.30 -33.36 -12.39
N THR A 38 20.37 -32.82 -12.95
CA THR A 38 21.68 -33.48 -13.02
C THR A 38 22.66 -32.62 -12.22
N SER A 39 23.17 -33.18 -11.13
CA SER A 39 24.17 -32.56 -10.25
C SER A 39 25.58 -32.68 -10.85
N LEU A 40 26.38 -31.62 -10.79
CA LEU A 40 27.84 -31.70 -10.85
C LEU A 40 28.44 -30.76 -9.80
N ALA A 41 29.40 -31.30 -9.05
CA ALA A 41 30.03 -30.71 -7.88
C ALA A 41 31.48 -30.28 -8.17
N GLY A 42 31.98 -29.33 -7.36
CA GLY A 42 33.40 -29.05 -7.11
C GLY A 42 34.00 -27.88 -7.92
N THR A 43 34.88 -27.02 -7.42
CA THR A 43 35.64 -26.91 -6.15
C THR A 43 36.34 -25.53 -6.07
N GLY A 44 36.34 -24.90 -4.89
CA GLY A 44 37.51 -24.28 -4.23
C GLY A 44 38.08 -22.92 -4.68
N GLY A 45 38.27 -22.01 -3.72
CA GLY A 45 39.20 -20.87 -3.82
C GLY A 45 38.97 -19.75 -2.79
N ASP A 46 39.68 -19.82 -1.66
CA ASP A 46 39.63 -18.91 -0.51
C ASP A 46 40.12 -17.47 -0.77
N GLY A 47 39.63 -16.53 0.04
CA GLY A 47 40.15 -15.17 0.16
C GLY A 47 39.41 -14.33 1.19
N ALA A 48 39.71 -14.53 2.47
CA ALA A 48 39.14 -13.81 3.61
C ALA A 48 39.66 -12.37 3.72
N MET A 49 38.78 -11.41 4.06
CA MET A 49 39.12 -10.25 4.89
C MET A 49 38.00 -9.95 5.89
N ASP A 50 38.46 -9.66 7.10
CA ASP A 50 37.78 -9.56 8.40
C ASP A 50 37.04 -8.23 8.59
N HIS A 51 35.75 -8.32 8.93
CA HIS A 51 34.95 -7.23 9.48
C HIS A 51 34.12 -7.73 10.68
N GLY A 52 34.65 -7.50 11.87
CA GLY A 52 33.95 -7.06 13.09
C GLY A 52 32.61 -7.72 13.41
N ASP A 53 32.66 -8.71 14.31
CA ASP A 53 31.54 -9.46 14.85
C ASP A 53 30.37 -8.60 15.37
N ALA A 54 29.27 -8.58 14.61
CA ALA A 54 27.93 -8.58 15.17
C ALA A 54 27.39 -10.00 15.02
N ALA A 55 27.13 -10.67 16.15
CA ALA A 55 26.68 -12.06 16.16
C ALA A 55 25.40 -12.22 15.31
N PRO A 56 25.36 -13.17 14.35
CA PRO A 56 24.16 -13.43 13.58
C PRO A 56 23.04 -13.92 14.52
N PRO A 57 21.78 -13.51 14.32
CA PRO A 57 20.67 -14.11 15.06
C PRO A 57 20.61 -15.61 14.76
N PRO A 58 20.25 -16.46 15.74
CA PRO A 58 20.28 -17.90 15.56
C PRO A 58 19.37 -18.31 14.40
N SER A 59 19.94 -19.06 13.45
CA SER A 59 19.20 -19.72 12.38
C SER A 59 18.16 -20.65 13.00
N ALA A 60 16.89 -20.26 12.97
CA ALA A 60 15.81 -21.21 13.15
C ALA A 60 15.89 -22.18 11.97
N GLY A 61 16.21 -23.44 12.25
CA GLY A 61 16.40 -24.48 11.25
C GLY A 61 15.22 -24.52 10.27
N ALA A 62 15.56 -24.47 8.98
CA ALA A 62 14.60 -24.65 7.91
C ALA A 62 13.90 -26.01 8.08
N ALA A 63 12.61 -25.97 8.37
CA ALA A 63 11.76 -27.13 8.15
C ALA A 63 11.57 -27.25 6.64
N GLU A 64 12.32 -28.16 6.02
CA GLU A 64 12.04 -28.65 4.67
C GLU A 64 10.60 -29.20 4.62
N GLY A 65 9.81 -28.74 3.64
CA GLY A 65 8.59 -29.45 3.23
C GLY A 65 7.23 -28.76 3.44
N ALA A 66 7.16 -27.43 3.61
CA ALA A 66 5.88 -26.73 3.54
C ALA A 66 5.59 -26.24 2.11
N ALA A 67 4.58 -26.82 1.44
CA ALA A 67 3.92 -26.19 0.31
C ALA A 67 3.49 -24.76 0.67
N PRO A 68 3.34 -23.80 -0.27
CA PRO A 68 2.90 -22.44 0.06
C PRO A 68 1.46 -22.49 0.57
N GLY A 69 1.33 -22.65 1.89
CA GLY A 69 0.07 -22.70 2.60
C GLY A 69 -0.55 -21.30 2.69
N GLN A 70 -1.88 -21.26 2.80
CA GLN A 70 -2.59 -20.03 3.10
C GLN A 70 -1.96 -19.34 4.32
N PRO A 71 -1.89 -17.99 4.34
CA PRO A 71 -1.42 -17.26 5.51
C PRO A 71 -2.17 -17.71 6.76
N ALA A 72 -1.46 -17.90 7.87
CA ALA A 72 -2.09 -18.17 9.15
C ALA A 72 -3.16 -17.10 9.44
N ALA A 73 -4.33 -17.50 9.91
CA ALA A 73 -5.40 -16.56 10.20
C ALA A 73 -4.98 -15.56 11.30
N ALA A 74 -5.37 -14.30 11.14
CA ALA A 74 -5.13 -13.25 12.13
C ALA A 74 -5.74 -13.66 13.49
N PRO A 75 -5.00 -13.60 14.60
CA PRO A 75 -5.51 -13.88 15.94
C PRO A 75 -6.75 -13.06 16.26
N ALA A 76 -7.75 -13.67 16.92
CA ALA A 76 -8.98 -12.98 17.31
C ALA A 76 -8.69 -11.73 18.16
N VAL A 77 -9.43 -10.66 17.91
CA VAL A 77 -9.29 -9.40 18.66
C VAL A 77 -9.97 -9.53 20.02
N ASP A 78 -9.23 -9.28 21.09
CA ASP A 78 -9.78 -9.31 22.45
C ASP A 78 -10.55 -8.01 22.75
N GLN A 79 -11.87 -8.15 22.91
CA GLN A 79 -12.81 -7.07 23.22
C GLN A 79 -13.10 -6.94 24.74
N ASN A 80 -12.43 -7.73 25.60
CA ASN A 80 -12.69 -7.76 27.05
C ASN A 80 -11.68 -6.95 27.87
N GLY A 81 -10.94 -6.03 27.23
CA GLY A 81 -10.08 -5.08 27.93
C GLY A 81 -10.89 -4.14 28.83
N ARG A 82 -10.26 -3.54 29.84
CA ARG A 82 -10.92 -2.50 30.62
C ARG A 82 -11.30 -1.33 29.71
N PRO A 83 -12.48 -0.70 29.88
CA PRO A 83 -12.87 0.44 29.05
C PRO A 83 -11.89 1.61 29.21
N TRP A 84 -11.53 2.28 28.12
CA TRP A 84 -10.77 3.51 28.16
C TRP A 84 -11.56 4.60 28.89
N SER A 85 -12.88 4.63 28.70
CA SER A 85 -13.77 5.61 29.32
C SER A 85 -13.88 5.51 30.85
N ASP A 86 -13.43 4.41 31.48
CA ASP A 86 -13.53 4.20 32.92
C ASP A 86 -12.41 4.94 33.68
N PRO A 87 -12.71 6.00 34.47
CA PRO A 87 -11.70 6.73 35.23
C PRO A 87 -10.98 5.85 36.26
N ALA A 88 -11.63 4.81 36.81
CA ALA A 88 -11.03 3.94 37.82
C ALA A 88 -9.83 3.17 37.22
N GLY A 89 -9.93 2.77 35.94
CA GLY A 89 -8.83 2.14 35.19
C GLY A 89 -7.60 3.05 34.98
N TRP A 90 -7.72 4.34 35.26
CA TRP A 90 -6.66 5.34 35.09
C TRP A 90 -6.28 6.07 36.39
N GLY A 91 -6.63 5.50 37.55
CA GLY A 91 -6.33 6.12 38.85
C GLY A 91 -7.17 7.35 39.16
N GLY A 92 -8.35 7.47 38.55
CA GLY A 92 -9.37 8.48 38.84
C GLY A 92 -9.65 9.49 37.73
N ARG A 93 -8.83 9.53 36.66
CA ARG A 93 -9.03 10.43 35.52
C ARG A 93 -8.60 9.80 34.20
N VAL A 94 -9.51 9.76 33.23
CA VAL A 94 -9.22 9.31 31.86
C VAL A 94 -8.14 10.19 31.21
N PRO A 95 -7.19 9.62 30.46
CA PRO A 95 -6.15 10.39 29.76
C PRO A 95 -6.73 11.44 28.82
N GLY A 96 -6.08 12.59 28.78
CA GLY A 96 -6.44 13.71 27.91
C GLY A 96 -5.27 14.16 27.01
N PRO A 97 -5.43 15.29 26.29
CA PRO A 97 -4.48 15.71 25.23
C PRO A 97 -3.03 15.92 25.66
N GLN A 98 -2.76 16.09 26.96
CA GLN A 98 -1.42 16.27 27.52
C GLN A 98 -0.84 14.97 28.11
N SER A 99 -1.61 13.88 28.09
CA SER A 99 -1.21 12.62 28.70
C SER A 99 -0.31 11.81 27.75
N ALA A 100 0.89 11.47 28.22
CA ALA A 100 1.69 10.39 27.64
C ALA A 100 1.18 9.07 28.22
N VAL A 101 0.45 8.29 27.42
CA VAL A 101 -0.22 7.08 27.89
C VAL A 101 0.67 5.87 27.72
N ARG A 102 0.77 5.04 28.77
CA ARG A 102 1.46 3.75 28.73
C ARG A 102 0.46 2.64 29.05
N ILE A 103 0.35 1.66 28.16
CA ILE A 103 -0.53 0.50 28.30
C ILE A 103 0.31 -0.74 28.56
N THR A 104 0.13 -1.36 29.72
CA THR A 104 0.79 -2.62 30.13
C THR A 104 -0.20 -3.77 30.30
N ASP A 105 -1.49 -3.49 30.17
CA ASP A 105 -2.61 -4.41 30.32
C ASP A 105 -3.51 -4.35 29.08
N LYS A 106 -4.72 -4.91 29.17
CA LYS A 106 -5.68 -4.94 28.05
C LYS A 106 -6.66 -3.79 28.18
N VAL A 107 -6.70 -2.90 27.19
CA VAL A 107 -7.56 -1.72 27.16
C VAL A 107 -8.43 -1.74 25.93
N LEU A 108 -9.73 -1.50 26.13
CA LEU A 108 -10.72 -1.33 25.08
C LEU A 108 -10.99 0.17 24.88
N LEU A 109 -10.60 0.73 23.74
CA LEU A 109 -10.97 2.08 23.34
C LEU A 109 -12.43 2.11 22.89
N ASP A 110 -13.31 2.50 23.81
CA ASP A 110 -14.76 2.50 23.65
C ASP A 110 -15.36 3.90 23.41
N THR A 111 -14.52 4.94 23.46
CA THR A 111 -14.87 6.34 23.22
C THR A 111 -13.73 7.02 22.48
N ASP A 112 -14.05 8.11 21.77
CA ASP A 112 -13.02 8.99 21.21
C ASP A 112 -12.06 9.47 22.30
N ALA A 113 -10.77 9.50 21.98
CA ALA A 113 -9.72 9.91 22.90
C ALA A 113 -8.69 10.79 22.20
N THR A 114 -8.08 11.69 22.97
CA THR A 114 -6.95 12.49 22.51
C THR A 114 -5.83 12.40 23.54
N VAL A 115 -4.60 12.15 23.09
CA VAL A 115 -3.42 11.96 23.93
C VAL A 115 -2.21 12.72 23.38
N ALA A 116 -1.22 12.96 24.24
CA ALA A 116 0.05 13.54 23.80
C ALA A 116 0.90 12.50 23.06
N SER A 117 0.94 11.26 23.58
CA SER A 117 1.60 10.11 22.97
C SER A 117 1.04 8.82 23.56
N LEU A 118 1.32 7.70 22.91
CA LEU A 118 0.91 6.38 23.38
C LEU A 118 2.06 5.36 23.21
N LEU A 119 2.32 4.59 24.26
CA LEU A 119 3.17 3.40 24.22
C LEU A 119 2.36 2.18 24.68
N VAL A 120 2.24 1.17 23.81
CA VAL A 120 1.73 -0.15 24.18
C VAL A 120 2.93 -1.06 24.44
N GLU A 121 3.15 -1.40 25.71
CA GLU A 121 4.29 -2.23 26.13
C GLU A 121 4.10 -3.71 25.80
N PRO A 122 5.17 -4.52 25.83
CA PRO A 122 5.04 -5.98 25.76
C PRO A 122 4.02 -6.51 26.76
N GLY A 123 3.10 -7.36 26.28
CA GLY A 123 1.98 -7.89 27.08
C GLY A 123 0.75 -6.97 27.17
N GLY A 124 0.90 -5.68 26.87
CA GLY A 124 -0.21 -4.74 26.74
C GLY A 124 -0.96 -4.88 25.42
N ALA A 125 -2.23 -4.48 25.41
CA ALA A 125 -3.06 -4.44 24.21
C ALA A 125 -3.98 -3.22 24.24
N LEU A 126 -4.00 -2.46 23.14
CA LEU A 126 -5.05 -1.49 22.84
C LEU A 126 -5.90 -2.02 21.70
N THR A 127 -7.17 -2.27 22.00
CA THR A 127 -8.18 -2.70 21.03
C THR A 127 -9.23 -1.61 20.88
N PHE A 128 -9.65 -1.31 19.66
CA PHE A 128 -10.81 -0.43 19.44
C PHE A 128 -12.12 -1.24 19.51
N ALA A 129 -13.14 -0.68 20.14
CA ALA A 129 -14.44 -1.34 20.32
C ALA A 129 -15.15 -1.56 18.97
N ALA A 130 -15.22 -2.81 18.53
CA ALA A 130 -15.61 -3.17 17.16
C ALA A 130 -16.95 -2.57 16.69
N GLY A 131 -17.95 -2.55 17.56
CA GLY A 131 -19.29 -2.03 17.24
C GLY A 131 -19.43 -0.50 17.30
N ARG A 132 -18.32 0.26 17.40
CA ARG A 132 -18.35 1.72 17.54
C ARG A 132 -17.44 2.39 16.52
N THR A 133 -17.91 3.52 15.98
CA THR A 133 -17.01 4.47 15.31
C THR A 133 -16.20 5.20 16.39
N VAL A 134 -14.87 5.06 16.35
CA VAL A 134 -13.97 5.56 17.38
C VAL A 134 -12.70 6.13 16.77
N THR A 135 -12.28 7.29 17.29
CA THR A 135 -11.04 7.97 16.92
C THR A 135 -10.10 8.09 18.12
N LEU A 136 -8.85 7.64 17.94
CA LEU A 136 -7.73 8.02 18.79
C LEU A 136 -6.91 9.10 18.08
N ALA A 137 -6.86 10.30 18.65
CA ALA A 137 -5.97 11.36 18.20
C ALA A 137 -4.71 11.41 19.07
N SER A 138 -3.53 11.39 18.46
CA SER A 138 -2.24 11.52 19.16
C SER A 138 -1.44 12.70 18.61
N ALA A 139 -1.02 13.62 19.49
CA ALA A 139 -0.16 14.74 19.08
C ALA A 139 1.29 14.30 18.77
N GLY A 140 1.70 13.14 19.28
CA GLY A 140 3.03 12.55 19.10
C GLY A 140 2.94 11.08 18.71
N ASN A 141 4.04 10.36 18.87
CA ASN A 141 4.15 8.96 18.47
C ASN A 141 3.13 8.04 19.16
N VAL A 142 2.65 7.06 18.38
CA VAL A 142 2.05 5.84 18.90
C VAL A 142 3.04 4.71 18.66
N GLU A 143 3.69 4.23 19.72
CA GLU A 143 4.63 3.10 19.68
C GLU A 143 3.95 1.82 20.18
N VAL A 144 4.07 0.74 19.41
CA VAL A 144 3.43 -0.56 19.66
C VAL A 144 4.52 -1.63 19.80
N ARG A 145 4.77 -2.04 21.03
CA ARG A 145 5.59 -3.22 21.41
C ARG A 145 4.73 -4.41 21.85
N GLY A 146 3.48 -4.14 22.24
CA GLY A 146 2.43 -5.11 22.54
C GLY A 146 1.49 -5.33 21.36
N THR A 147 0.19 -5.12 21.54
CA THR A 147 -0.81 -5.24 20.46
C THR A 147 -1.58 -3.94 20.23
N LEU A 148 -1.72 -3.53 18.98
CA LEU A 148 -2.68 -2.52 18.54
C LEU A 148 -3.64 -3.14 17.52
N ALA A 149 -4.94 -3.08 17.80
CA ALA A 149 -5.97 -3.64 16.92
C ALA A 149 -7.08 -2.63 16.59
N LEU A 150 -7.18 -2.28 15.31
CA LEU A 150 -8.29 -1.55 14.72
C LEU A 150 -9.05 -2.52 13.80
N ALA A 151 -10.15 -3.09 14.30
CA ALA A 151 -10.99 -4.01 13.54
C ALA A 151 -12.49 -3.72 13.79
N PRO A 152 -13.06 -2.71 13.10
CA PRO A 152 -14.46 -2.32 13.27
C PRO A 152 -15.38 -3.33 12.60
N ASP A 153 -16.61 -3.43 13.12
CA ASP A 153 -17.73 -4.02 12.37
C ASP A 153 -17.98 -3.19 11.09
N ASP A 154 -18.58 -3.79 10.05
CA ASP A 154 -18.66 -3.20 8.69
C ASP A 154 -19.25 -1.76 8.62
N THR A 155 -20.14 -1.43 9.54
CA THR A 155 -20.77 -0.10 9.61
C THR A 155 -20.00 0.93 10.43
N ALA A 156 -19.06 0.49 11.25
CA ALA A 156 -18.24 1.34 12.11
C ALA A 156 -16.94 1.77 11.41
N VAL A 157 -16.32 2.84 11.94
CA VAL A 157 -15.03 3.33 11.46
C VAL A 157 -14.07 3.50 12.64
N HIS A 158 -12.89 2.89 12.54
CA HIS A 158 -11.80 3.13 13.49
C HIS A 158 -10.76 4.04 12.87
N THR A 159 -10.36 5.09 13.60
CA THR A 159 -9.37 6.06 13.13
C THR A 159 -8.27 6.25 14.16
N LEU A 160 -7.01 6.07 13.74
CA LEU A 160 -5.84 6.58 14.42
C LEU A 160 -5.38 7.84 13.69
N ARG A 161 -5.45 9.00 14.35
CA ARG A 161 -5.15 10.31 13.76
C ARG A 161 -3.96 10.98 14.43
N PHE A 162 -3.11 11.61 13.64
CA PHE A 162 -2.01 12.47 14.07
C PHE A 162 -2.29 13.91 13.60
N PRO A 163 -3.06 14.70 14.36
CA PRO A 163 -3.60 15.98 13.87
C PRO A 163 -2.62 17.16 13.93
N ALA A 164 -1.46 17.01 14.59
CA ALA A 164 -0.55 18.11 14.92
C ALA A 164 0.91 17.81 14.51
N VAL A 165 1.08 17.11 13.39
CA VAL A 165 2.41 16.78 12.87
C VAL A 165 3.11 18.04 12.35
N ASP A 166 4.34 18.27 12.80
CA ASP A 166 5.22 19.31 12.27
C ASP A 166 6.36 18.64 11.49
N GLU A 167 6.22 18.59 10.16
CA GLU A 167 7.19 17.92 9.28
C GLU A 167 8.61 18.52 9.39
N LYS A 168 8.75 19.79 9.78
CA LYS A 168 10.06 20.46 9.92
C LYS A 168 10.91 19.88 11.03
N ARG A 169 10.28 19.19 11.98
CA ARG A 169 10.97 18.56 13.11
C ARG A 169 11.44 17.15 12.80
N PHE A 170 10.99 16.57 11.68
CA PHE A 170 11.38 15.22 11.33
C PHE A 170 12.87 15.15 11.06
N ARG A 171 13.50 14.09 11.56
CA ARG A 171 14.90 13.80 11.32
C ARG A 171 15.10 12.74 10.26
N GLY A 172 14.19 11.76 10.19
CA GLY A 172 14.47 10.52 9.48
C GLY A 172 15.54 9.70 10.19
N ASP A 173 15.74 8.46 9.74
CA ASP A 173 16.74 7.44 10.12
C ASP A 173 16.08 6.05 9.99
N GLY A 174 16.85 4.97 9.83
CA GLY A 174 16.31 3.62 9.58
C GLY A 174 15.81 2.88 10.82
N MET A 175 16.53 2.93 11.95
CA MET A 175 16.43 1.84 12.93
C MET A 175 15.76 2.17 14.27
N LYS A 176 15.54 3.44 14.59
CA LYS A 176 15.11 3.85 15.93
C LYS A 176 13.85 4.71 15.89
N VAL A 177 13.04 4.59 16.94
CA VAL A 177 11.96 5.55 17.20
C VAL A 177 12.60 6.90 17.47
N VAL A 178 12.15 7.91 16.73
CA VAL A 178 12.58 9.30 16.91
C VAL A 178 11.38 10.10 17.42
N ASP A 179 11.55 10.77 18.55
CA ASP A 179 10.44 11.46 19.24
C ASP A 179 9.76 12.53 18.37
N THR A 180 10.51 13.15 17.47
CA THR A 180 10.01 14.19 16.55
C THR A 180 9.33 13.64 15.31
N ASP A 181 9.56 12.37 14.99
CA ASP A 181 9.08 11.75 13.76
C ASP A 181 7.71 11.11 14.03
N VAL A 182 6.71 11.98 14.20
CA VAL A 182 5.35 11.62 14.63
C VAL A 182 4.71 10.61 13.67
N GLY A 183 4.37 9.44 14.19
CA GLY A 183 3.66 8.41 13.43
C GLY A 183 3.34 7.16 14.23
N LEU A 184 2.95 6.11 13.50
CA LEU A 184 2.72 4.79 14.05
C LEU A 184 4.01 3.97 13.92
N TRP A 185 4.56 3.58 15.07
CA TRP A 185 5.75 2.76 15.19
C TRP A 185 5.35 1.37 15.71
N VAL A 186 5.71 0.31 15.00
CA VAL A 186 5.51 -1.07 15.46
C VAL A 186 6.87 -1.71 15.62
N THR A 187 7.28 -1.94 16.86
CA THR A 187 8.67 -2.26 17.23
C THR A 187 8.75 -3.51 18.10
N GLY A 188 9.94 -4.10 18.21
CA GLY A 188 10.17 -5.27 19.06
C GLY A 188 9.27 -6.46 18.67
N ALA A 189 8.46 -6.96 19.61
CA ALA A 189 7.49 -8.04 19.36
C ALA A 189 6.07 -7.53 19.07
N GLY A 190 5.95 -6.24 18.71
CA GLY A 190 4.68 -5.57 18.45
C GLY A 190 3.84 -6.28 17.40
N TYR A 191 2.53 -6.33 17.62
CA TYR A 191 1.55 -6.83 16.68
C TYR A 191 0.59 -5.72 16.28
N LEU A 192 0.57 -5.42 15.00
CA LEU A 192 -0.38 -4.49 14.40
C LEU A 192 -1.45 -5.28 13.65
N ARG A 193 -2.71 -5.02 14.00
CA ARG A 193 -3.87 -5.44 13.22
C ARG A 193 -4.67 -4.23 12.77
N LEU A 194 -4.66 -3.98 11.47
CA LEU A 194 -5.59 -3.10 10.79
C LEU A 194 -6.47 -3.99 9.92
N ASP A 195 -7.76 -4.12 10.23
CA ASP A 195 -8.63 -5.06 9.54
C ASP A 195 -10.04 -4.50 9.40
N GLY A 196 -10.27 -3.78 8.30
CA GLY A 196 -11.60 -3.28 7.95
C GLY A 196 -12.42 -4.31 7.16
N ALA A 197 -13.70 -4.01 6.96
CA ALA A 197 -14.54 -4.81 6.08
C ALA A 197 -14.01 -4.85 4.64
N ALA A 198 -14.03 -6.05 4.05
CA ALA A 198 -13.53 -6.30 2.72
C ALA A 198 -14.34 -5.56 1.65
N ARG A 199 -13.65 -5.04 0.64
CA ARG A 199 -14.26 -4.35 -0.50
C ARG A 199 -13.50 -4.66 -1.78
N THR A 200 -14.22 -4.72 -2.89
CA THR A 200 -13.57 -4.71 -4.20
C THR A 200 -12.77 -3.40 -4.33
N ALA A 201 -11.45 -3.47 -4.45
CA ALA A 201 -10.62 -2.27 -4.45
C ALA A 201 -10.87 -1.38 -5.66
N TRP A 202 -10.99 -1.99 -6.85
CA TRP A 202 -11.26 -1.29 -8.10
C TRP A 202 -11.90 -2.22 -9.12
N VAL A 203 -12.61 -1.64 -10.08
CA VAL A 203 -13.24 -2.32 -11.23
C VAL A 203 -13.12 -1.42 -12.45
N ARG A 204 -13.01 -1.98 -13.65
CA ARG A 204 -13.04 -1.16 -14.87
C ARG A 204 -14.46 -0.75 -15.25
N ALA A 205 -14.62 0.41 -15.85
CA ALA A 205 -15.85 0.77 -16.54
C ALA A 205 -16.10 -0.21 -17.70
N ALA A 206 -17.35 -0.67 -17.86
CA ALA A 206 -17.74 -1.59 -18.91
C ALA A 206 -17.63 -0.97 -20.32
N GLY A 207 -17.76 0.36 -20.40
CA GLY A 207 -17.71 1.15 -21.63
C GLY A 207 -16.93 2.45 -21.43
N GLY A 208 -16.95 3.31 -22.44
CA GLY A 208 -16.46 4.68 -22.28
C GLY A 208 -17.49 5.52 -21.53
N LEU A 209 -17.01 6.44 -20.70
CA LEU A 209 -17.84 7.35 -19.91
C LEU A 209 -17.79 8.75 -20.52
N ARG A 210 -18.86 9.53 -20.38
CA ARG A 210 -18.95 10.91 -20.87
C ARG A 210 -18.91 11.90 -19.71
N ALA A 211 -18.36 13.08 -19.99
CA ALA A 211 -18.60 14.23 -19.14
C ALA A 211 -20.11 14.47 -19.02
N GLY A 212 -20.60 14.73 -17.81
CA GLY A 212 -22.02 14.85 -17.50
C GLY A 212 -22.69 13.55 -17.04
N ASP A 213 -22.09 12.38 -17.23
CA ASP A 213 -22.68 11.12 -16.78
C ASP A 213 -22.78 11.11 -15.24
N THR A 214 -23.96 10.76 -14.71
CA THR A 214 -24.20 10.55 -13.26
C THR A 214 -24.27 9.08 -12.90
N THR A 215 -24.02 8.19 -13.86
CA THR A 215 -24.07 6.74 -13.68
C THR A 215 -22.89 6.11 -14.39
N VAL A 216 -22.18 5.23 -13.68
CA VAL A 216 -21.07 4.43 -14.19
C VAL A 216 -21.49 2.97 -14.20
N THR A 217 -21.44 2.34 -15.37
CA THR A 217 -21.61 0.89 -15.48
C THR A 217 -20.25 0.21 -15.41
N LEU A 218 -20.07 -0.62 -14.40
CA LEU A 218 -18.84 -1.39 -14.16
C LEU A 218 -18.82 -2.71 -14.94
N ALA A 219 -17.63 -3.21 -15.26
CA ALA A 219 -17.43 -4.48 -15.96
C ALA A 219 -17.91 -5.69 -15.13
N ALA A 220 -17.89 -5.58 -13.81
CA ALA A 220 -18.55 -6.51 -12.90
C ALA A 220 -19.16 -5.79 -11.69
N PRO A 221 -20.13 -6.42 -11.00
CA PRO A 221 -20.66 -5.89 -9.75
C PRO A 221 -19.55 -5.79 -8.69
N PRO A 222 -19.35 -4.63 -8.04
CA PRO A 222 -18.42 -4.52 -6.93
C PRO A 222 -19.02 -5.13 -5.66
N ALA A 223 -18.18 -5.67 -4.78
CA ALA A 223 -18.57 -6.12 -3.44
C ALA A 223 -18.18 -5.05 -2.41
N GLY A 224 -19.07 -4.81 -1.44
CA GLY A 224 -18.82 -3.91 -0.30
C GLY A 224 -18.84 -2.42 -0.61
N TRP A 225 -19.11 -2.00 -1.86
CA TRP A 225 -19.30 -0.59 -2.21
C TRP A 225 -20.65 -0.09 -1.70
N ARG A 226 -20.69 1.13 -1.18
CA ARG A 226 -21.88 1.71 -0.56
C ARG A 226 -22.03 3.21 -0.81
N PRO A 227 -23.22 3.80 -0.58
CA PRO A 227 -23.38 5.24 -0.56
C PRO A 227 -22.36 5.92 0.36
N GLY A 228 -21.82 7.06 -0.07
CA GLY A 228 -20.77 7.80 0.62
C GLY A 228 -19.34 7.33 0.35
N ASP A 229 -19.14 6.25 -0.41
CA ASP A 229 -17.79 5.84 -0.83
C ASP A 229 -17.22 6.85 -1.85
N GLU A 230 -15.95 7.19 -1.68
CA GLU A 230 -15.16 8.01 -2.59
C GLU A 230 -14.53 7.14 -3.67
N LEU A 231 -14.74 7.52 -4.92
CA LEU A 231 -14.17 6.87 -6.09
C LEU A 231 -13.22 7.81 -6.83
N ALA A 232 -12.13 7.28 -7.36
CA ALA A 232 -11.34 7.91 -8.40
C ALA A 232 -11.59 7.20 -9.74
N VAL A 233 -12.10 7.93 -10.73
CA VAL A 233 -12.17 7.47 -12.11
C VAL A 233 -10.90 7.94 -12.82
N THR A 234 -10.13 6.98 -13.32
CA THR A 234 -8.80 7.23 -13.90
C THR A 234 -8.91 7.87 -15.29
N PRO A 235 -7.98 8.75 -15.66
CA PRO A 235 -8.01 9.39 -16.96
C PRO A 235 -7.69 8.37 -18.06
N THR A 236 -8.43 8.47 -19.16
CA THR A 236 -8.23 7.64 -20.35
C THR A 236 -8.26 8.44 -21.65
N GLY A 237 -8.08 9.77 -21.55
CA GLY A 237 -8.01 10.65 -22.71
C GLY A 237 -6.76 10.38 -23.58
N PRO A 238 -6.78 10.80 -24.85
CA PRO A 238 -5.61 10.71 -25.73
C PRO A 238 -4.38 11.40 -25.12
N PRO A 239 -3.17 10.83 -25.24
CA PRO A 239 -1.98 11.36 -24.57
C PRO A 239 -1.56 12.75 -25.09
N ASP A 240 -1.94 13.10 -26.32
CA ASP A 240 -1.70 14.39 -26.98
C ASP A 240 -2.66 15.50 -26.56
N GLU A 241 -3.67 15.21 -25.74
CA GLU A 241 -4.54 16.23 -25.16
C GLU A 241 -4.01 16.79 -23.83
N ASP A 242 -4.17 18.10 -23.63
CA ASP A 242 -3.79 18.78 -22.39
C ASP A 242 -4.41 18.13 -21.14
N GLY A 243 -3.57 17.70 -20.21
CA GLY A 243 -4.02 17.05 -18.97
C GLY A 243 -4.49 15.61 -19.14
N SER A 244 -4.11 14.94 -20.23
CA SER A 244 -4.37 13.51 -20.47
C SER A 244 -4.02 12.60 -19.29
N SER A 245 -3.01 12.96 -18.48
CA SER A 245 -2.60 12.22 -17.28
C SER A 245 -3.19 12.75 -15.96
N THR A 246 -3.96 13.86 -15.98
CA THR A 246 -4.44 14.57 -14.79
C THR A 246 -5.97 14.75 -14.72
N ARG A 247 -6.71 14.45 -15.78
CA ARG A 247 -8.18 14.54 -15.88
C ARG A 247 -8.91 13.40 -15.13
N TYR A 248 -8.64 13.29 -13.83
CA TYR A 248 -9.34 12.40 -12.91
C TYR A 248 -10.71 12.98 -12.52
N ASP A 249 -11.66 12.09 -12.22
CA ASP A 249 -12.88 12.44 -11.51
C ASP A 249 -12.86 11.81 -10.11
N LEU A 250 -12.83 12.66 -9.07
CA LEU A 250 -13.06 12.25 -7.67
C LEU A 250 -14.52 12.46 -7.34
N VAL A 251 -15.26 11.36 -7.19
CA VAL A 251 -16.72 11.37 -7.08
C VAL A 251 -17.19 10.55 -5.89
N VAL A 252 -18.38 10.87 -5.38
CA VAL A 252 -19.00 10.15 -4.26
C VAL A 252 -20.13 9.28 -4.79
N VAL A 253 -20.20 8.04 -4.30
CA VAL A 253 -21.27 7.10 -4.60
C VAL A 253 -22.56 7.55 -3.92
N ARG A 254 -23.62 7.75 -4.71
CA ARG A 254 -24.99 7.92 -4.20
C ARG A 254 -25.66 6.57 -3.95
N SER A 255 -25.51 5.62 -4.86
CA SER A 255 -26.07 4.27 -4.72
C SER A 255 -25.36 3.26 -5.63
N VAL A 256 -25.46 1.98 -5.26
CA VAL A 256 -24.92 0.84 -6.04
C VAL A 256 -26.04 -0.17 -6.26
N GLY A 257 -26.16 -0.67 -7.49
CA GLY A 257 -27.11 -1.73 -7.85
C GLY A 257 -26.55 -2.62 -8.95
N GLY A 258 -26.21 -3.87 -8.62
CA GLY A 258 -25.50 -4.76 -9.55
C GLY A 258 -24.17 -4.11 -9.99
N SER A 259 -23.95 -3.99 -11.29
CA SER A 259 -22.79 -3.28 -11.85
C SER A 259 -22.99 -1.77 -12.02
N GLY A 260 -24.18 -1.24 -11.71
CA GLY A 260 -24.47 0.18 -11.85
C GLY A 260 -24.12 0.96 -10.59
N VAL A 261 -23.34 2.03 -10.73
CA VAL A 261 -23.02 2.98 -9.67
C VAL A 261 -23.59 4.34 -10.03
N THR A 262 -24.45 4.90 -9.17
CA THR A 262 -24.96 6.26 -9.32
C THR A 262 -24.10 7.21 -8.49
N LEU A 263 -23.71 8.34 -9.08
CA LEU A 263 -22.83 9.34 -8.48
C LEU A 263 -23.64 10.49 -7.88
N GLU A 264 -23.10 11.15 -6.86
CA GLU A 264 -23.71 12.35 -6.28
C GLU A 264 -23.59 13.57 -7.21
N ALA A 265 -22.48 13.66 -7.94
CA ALA A 265 -22.18 14.69 -8.92
C ALA A 265 -21.81 14.04 -10.27
N PRO A 266 -22.09 14.70 -11.41
CA PRO A 266 -21.72 14.19 -12.72
C PRO A 266 -20.19 14.15 -12.90
N LEU A 267 -19.72 13.24 -13.75
CA LEU A 267 -18.32 13.24 -14.20
C LEU A 267 -17.99 14.56 -14.91
N LYS A 268 -16.84 15.15 -14.57
CA LYS A 268 -16.32 16.35 -15.21
C LYS A 268 -15.69 16.04 -16.56
N TYR A 269 -15.04 14.89 -16.69
CA TYR A 269 -14.30 14.52 -17.89
C TYR A 269 -14.92 13.33 -18.61
N ALA A 270 -14.64 13.23 -19.91
CA ALA A 270 -14.91 12.00 -20.65
C ALA A 270 -13.76 11.01 -20.41
N HIS A 271 -14.13 9.74 -20.25
CA HIS A 271 -13.20 8.63 -20.04
C HIS A 271 -13.42 7.60 -21.14
N PRO A 272 -12.90 7.82 -22.38
CA PRO A 272 -13.11 6.91 -23.49
C PRO A 272 -12.43 5.56 -23.23
N ARG A 273 -12.77 4.56 -24.05
CA ARG A 273 -12.10 3.26 -23.98
C ARG A 273 -10.71 3.35 -24.61
N VAL A 274 -9.74 2.66 -24.01
CA VAL A 274 -8.34 2.64 -24.46
C VAL A 274 -8.00 1.27 -25.05
N SER A 275 -7.30 1.27 -26.18
CA SER A 275 -6.70 0.07 -26.75
C SER A 275 -5.49 -0.31 -25.92
N ALA A 276 -5.47 -1.53 -25.39
CA ALA A 276 -4.37 -2.04 -24.57
C ALA A 276 -3.45 -3.00 -25.34
N GLY A 277 -3.49 -2.95 -26.68
CA GLY A 277 -2.79 -3.90 -27.54
C GLY A 277 -3.54 -5.23 -27.69
N GLY A 278 -3.10 -6.07 -28.64
CA GLY A 278 -3.66 -7.40 -28.86
C GLY A 278 -5.15 -7.45 -29.22
N GLY A 279 -5.73 -6.34 -29.70
CA GLY A 279 -7.17 -6.22 -29.97
C GLY A 279 -8.05 -6.03 -28.72
N VAL A 280 -7.44 -5.89 -27.54
CA VAL A 280 -8.15 -5.66 -26.29
C VAL A 280 -8.41 -4.17 -26.12
N THR A 281 -9.66 -3.82 -25.80
CA THR A 281 -10.03 -2.47 -25.41
C THR A 281 -10.62 -2.50 -24.00
N VAL A 282 -10.29 -1.52 -23.17
CA VAL A 282 -10.76 -1.43 -21.78
C VAL A 282 -11.33 -0.05 -21.47
N GLY A 283 -12.25 0.03 -20.51
CA GLY A 283 -12.68 1.31 -19.93
C GLY A 283 -11.77 1.73 -18.77
N ALA A 284 -11.97 2.95 -18.28
CA ALA A 284 -11.23 3.49 -17.14
C ALA A 284 -11.33 2.61 -15.91
N GLU A 285 -10.24 2.52 -15.15
CA GLU A 285 -10.25 1.99 -13.80
C GLU A 285 -11.05 2.92 -12.88
N VAL A 286 -11.95 2.33 -12.09
CA VAL A 286 -12.75 3.02 -11.08
C VAL A 286 -12.30 2.50 -9.72
N LEU A 287 -11.54 3.32 -9.00
CA LEU A 287 -10.86 2.96 -7.76
C LEU A 287 -11.73 3.37 -6.57
N ASN A 288 -12.05 2.46 -5.66
CA ASN A 288 -12.70 2.81 -4.39
C ASN A 288 -11.64 3.11 -3.33
N LEU A 289 -11.62 4.35 -2.86
CA LEU A 289 -10.63 4.87 -1.92
C LEU A 289 -11.09 4.80 -0.47
N THR A 290 -12.33 4.38 -0.19
CA THR A 290 -12.91 4.39 1.15
C THR A 290 -12.67 3.09 1.90
N ARG A 291 -12.19 3.20 3.14
CA ARG A 291 -11.96 2.09 4.07
C ARG A 291 -12.48 2.42 5.47
N GLY A 292 -12.83 1.36 6.22
CA GLY A 292 -13.37 1.44 7.59
C GLY A 292 -12.30 1.57 8.67
N VAL A 293 -11.04 1.27 8.35
CA VAL A 293 -9.89 1.52 9.22
C VAL A 293 -9.06 2.64 8.63
N ARG A 294 -8.66 3.62 9.43
CA ARG A 294 -7.91 4.81 8.99
C ARG A 294 -6.70 5.06 9.87
N VAL A 295 -5.55 5.31 9.25
CA VAL A 295 -4.36 5.87 9.89
C VAL A 295 -4.00 7.15 9.14
N GLU A 296 -4.10 8.31 9.78
CA GLU A 296 -4.00 9.57 9.04
C GLU A 296 -3.28 10.69 9.78
N GLY A 297 -2.46 11.45 9.04
CA GLY A 297 -1.99 12.77 9.43
C GLY A 297 -3.04 13.86 9.12
N SER A 298 -2.57 15.05 8.76
CA SER A 298 -3.38 16.13 8.19
C SER A 298 -2.79 16.65 6.88
N ALA A 299 -3.56 17.44 6.14
CA ALA A 299 -3.10 18.07 4.90
C ALA A 299 -1.88 18.99 5.12
N GLU A 300 -1.73 19.51 6.34
CA GLU A 300 -0.62 20.39 6.76
C GLU A 300 0.55 19.63 7.40
N GLY A 301 0.37 18.34 7.73
CA GLY A 301 1.38 17.56 8.44
C GLY A 301 1.16 16.06 8.31
N ARG A 302 2.05 15.40 7.55
CA ARG A 302 1.96 13.98 7.21
C ARG A 302 2.66 13.09 8.23
N ALA A 303 1.94 12.09 8.74
CA ALA A 303 2.50 11.07 9.63
C ALA A 303 3.26 9.98 8.84
N HIS A 304 3.66 8.89 9.49
CA HIS A 304 4.22 7.72 8.82
C HIS A 304 3.80 6.42 9.52
N VAL A 305 3.95 5.29 8.83
CA VAL A 305 3.80 3.95 9.43
C VAL A 305 5.08 3.17 9.22
N HIS A 306 5.74 2.83 10.33
CA HIS A 306 7.03 2.17 10.34
C HIS A 306 6.99 0.89 11.17
N ILE A 307 7.21 -0.24 10.50
CA ILE A 307 7.14 -1.59 11.07
C ILE A 307 8.55 -2.19 11.07
N THR A 308 9.10 -2.34 12.28
CA THR A 308 10.38 -3.01 12.58
C THR A 308 10.18 -4.20 13.52
N SER A 309 8.92 -4.59 13.78
CA SER A 309 8.58 -5.68 14.68
C SER A 309 8.84 -7.06 14.08
N SER A 310 9.33 -7.99 14.91
CA SER A 310 9.58 -9.38 14.52
C SER A 310 8.31 -10.20 14.29
N ARG A 311 7.14 -9.68 14.70
CA ARG A 311 5.85 -10.33 14.47
C ARG A 311 5.18 -9.75 13.23
N ARG A 312 4.59 -10.66 12.44
CA ARG A 312 3.84 -10.34 11.23
C ARG A 312 2.65 -9.42 11.55
N ALA A 313 2.57 -8.31 10.85
CA ALA A 313 1.41 -7.43 10.89
C ALA A 313 0.30 -7.95 9.98
N ASP A 314 -0.95 -7.77 10.41
CA ASP A 314 -2.14 -7.97 9.58
C ASP A 314 -2.65 -6.60 9.14
N VAL A 315 -2.41 -6.23 7.88
CA VAL A 315 -2.78 -4.92 7.34
C VAL A 315 -3.74 -5.12 6.17
N ARG A 316 -5.04 -4.99 6.43
CA ARG A 316 -6.12 -5.28 5.49
C ARG A 316 -7.20 -4.21 5.52
N HIS A 317 -7.67 -3.82 4.33
CA HIS A 317 -8.80 -2.92 4.13
C HIS A 317 -8.71 -1.63 4.96
N ALA A 318 -7.50 -1.08 5.06
CA ALA A 318 -7.20 0.16 5.76
C ALA A 318 -6.86 1.28 4.77
N ALA A 319 -7.18 2.51 5.12
CA ALA A 319 -6.74 3.71 4.43
C ALA A 319 -5.64 4.41 5.24
N LEU A 320 -4.51 4.66 4.60
CA LEU A 320 -3.43 5.49 5.10
C LEU A 320 -3.45 6.80 4.32
N ARG A 321 -3.68 7.92 5.00
CA ARG A 321 -3.87 9.22 4.35
C ARG A 321 -3.03 10.30 4.99
N TRP A 322 -2.48 11.22 4.20
CA TRP A 322 -1.58 12.24 4.73
C TRP A 322 -0.43 11.59 5.49
N VAL A 323 0.29 10.72 4.77
CA VAL A 323 1.44 9.96 5.26
C VAL A 323 2.67 10.25 4.39
N GLY A 324 3.86 9.94 4.87
CA GLY A 324 5.10 10.24 4.13
C GLY A 324 5.47 11.72 4.23
N PRO A 325 6.07 12.17 5.34
CA PRO A 325 6.50 13.55 5.54
C PRO A 325 7.62 13.97 4.57
N ARG A 326 7.72 15.29 4.35
CA ARG A 326 8.76 15.91 3.53
C ARG A 326 9.53 16.97 4.30
N ALA A 327 10.80 17.13 3.96
CA ALA A 327 11.70 18.14 4.52
C ALA A 327 11.90 19.30 3.54
N GLU A 328 12.05 20.51 4.06
CA GLU A 328 12.47 21.67 3.25
C GLU A 328 13.90 21.45 2.74
N THR A 329 14.14 21.72 1.46
CA THR A 329 15.50 21.65 0.86
C THR A 329 16.23 22.99 0.88
N GLY A 330 15.49 24.08 1.12
CA GLY A 330 15.96 25.45 0.89
C GLY A 330 15.98 25.87 -0.59
N GLU A 331 15.71 24.95 -1.52
CA GLU A 331 15.60 25.25 -2.94
C GLU A 331 14.21 25.80 -3.28
N THR A 332 14.15 26.58 -4.37
CA THR A 332 12.90 27.02 -4.98
C THR A 332 12.92 26.66 -6.46
N TRP A 333 11.79 26.19 -6.97
CA TRP A 333 11.58 25.98 -8.39
C TRP A 333 10.62 27.03 -8.93
N ARG A 334 10.97 27.65 -10.06
CA ARG A 334 10.12 28.63 -10.73
C ARG A 334 9.39 27.96 -11.89
N GLY A 335 8.12 27.66 -11.66
CA GLY A 335 7.19 27.18 -12.68
C GLY A 335 6.42 28.30 -13.36
N PRO A 336 5.51 27.93 -14.29
CA PRO A 336 4.58 28.86 -14.93
C PRO A 336 3.76 29.69 -13.93
N ASP A 337 3.39 29.08 -12.80
CA ASP A 337 2.57 29.69 -11.75
C ASP A 337 3.38 30.45 -10.68
N GLY A 338 4.71 30.56 -10.85
CA GLY A 338 5.60 31.27 -9.93
C GLY A 338 6.62 30.37 -9.22
N ALA A 339 7.28 30.93 -8.21
CA ALA A 339 8.27 30.21 -7.43
C ALA A 339 7.59 29.43 -6.30
N VAL A 340 7.86 28.12 -6.23
CA VAL A 340 7.40 27.23 -5.15
C VAL A 340 8.61 26.61 -4.44
N PRO A 341 8.57 26.44 -3.12
CA PRO A 341 9.60 25.70 -2.38
C PRO A 341 9.70 24.27 -2.89
N VAL A 342 10.91 23.72 -2.97
CA VAL A 342 11.12 22.30 -3.23
C VAL A 342 11.29 21.59 -1.90
N THR A 343 10.52 20.53 -1.69
CA THR A 343 10.65 19.64 -0.54
C THR A 343 11.20 18.29 -0.98
N ALA A 344 11.85 17.58 -0.08
CA ALA A 344 12.41 16.24 -0.30
C ALA A 344 11.74 15.22 0.63
N PRO A 345 11.63 13.95 0.23
CA PRO A 345 11.11 12.91 1.12
C PRO A 345 11.97 12.79 2.38
N VAL A 346 11.34 12.66 3.55
CA VAL A 346 12.07 12.32 4.79
C VAL A 346 12.45 10.84 4.75
N LEU A 347 13.76 10.56 4.83
CA LEU A 347 14.31 9.21 4.76
C LEU A 347 13.69 8.27 5.80
N GLY A 348 13.24 7.09 5.36
CA GLY A 348 12.69 6.04 6.22
C GLY A 348 11.28 6.32 6.76
N ARG A 349 10.62 7.40 6.33
CA ARG A 349 9.27 7.80 6.78
C ARG A 349 8.32 7.77 5.59
N TYR A 350 7.75 6.58 5.37
CA TYR A 350 6.91 6.28 4.20
C TYR A 350 5.46 6.03 4.61
N GLY A 351 4.59 5.79 3.62
CA GLY A 351 3.19 5.47 3.84
C GLY A 351 3.00 4.19 4.65
N LEU A 352 3.53 3.07 4.15
CA LEU A 352 3.60 1.78 4.83
C LEU A 352 4.99 1.16 4.63
N HIS A 353 5.80 1.19 5.69
CA HIS A 353 7.19 0.77 5.65
C HIS A 353 7.43 -0.49 6.48
N PHE A 354 7.77 -1.59 5.81
CA PHE A 354 8.35 -2.79 6.41
C PHE A 354 9.87 -2.67 6.30
N HIS A 355 10.55 -2.50 7.43
CA HIS A 355 11.95 -2.12 7.43
C HIS A 355 12.84 -3.23 8.00
N LEU A 356 13.67 -3.81 7.11
CA LEU A 356 14.70 -4.82 7.42
C LEU A 356 14.18 -6.04 8.19
N LEU A 357 13.00 -6.54 7.83
CA LEU A 357 12.36 -7.64 8.55
C LEU A 357 12.78 -9.02 8.05
N GLY A 358 13.47 -9.11 6.91
CA GLY A 358 13.91 -10.36 6.30
C GLY A 358 12.79 -11.41 6.26
N ASP A 359 13.10 -12.63 6.67
CA ASP A 359 12.17 -13.78 6.62
C ASP A 359 11.00 -13.69 7.60
N ALA A 360 11.03 -12.78 8.57
CA ALA A 360 9.90 -12.57 9.49
C ALA A 360 8.61 -12.14 8.77
N THR A 361 8.74 -11.66 7.52
CA THR A 361 7.62 -11.23 6.68
C THR A 361 7.16 -12.22 5.61
N ARG A 362 7.78 -13.41 5.48
CA ARG A 362 7.38 -14.42 4.47
C ARG A 362 5.97 -15.01 4.58
N GLY A 363 5.06 -14.66 3.69
CA GLY A 363 3.64 -15.02 3.77
C GLY A 363 2.76 -13.95 4.40
N THR A 364 3.31 -12.75 4.67
CA THR A 364 2.50 -11.58 4.99
C THR A 364 1.67 -11.18 3.76
N VAL A 365 0.39 -10.91 3.98
CA VAL A 365 -0.51 -10.40 2.96
C VAL A 365 -1.04 -9.04 3.38
N VAL A 366 -0.72 -8.01 2.59
CA VAL A 366 -1.28 -6.66 2.68
C VAL A 366 -2.41 -6.58 1.66
N GLU A 367 -3.66 -6.46 2.11
CA GLU A 367 -4.83 -6.66 1.24
C GLU A 367 -5.77 -5.48 1.22
N GLY A 368 -6.13 -5.00 0.03
CA GLY A 368 -7.15 -3.96 -0.12
C GLY A 368 -6.77 -2.63 0.54
N VAL A 369 -5.51 -2.41 0.88
CA VAL A 369 -5.03 -1.19 1.55
C VAL A 369 -5.01 -0.04 0.56
N VAL A 370 -5.41 1.15 0.99
CA VAL A 370 -5.30 2.39 0.21
C VAL A 370 -4.27 3.27 0.89
N VAL A 371 -3.21 3.66 0.19
CA VAL A 371 -2.34 4.76 0.62
C VAL A 371 -2.63 5.94 -0.31
N ARG A 372 -3.06 7.07 0.26
CA ARG A 372 -3.39 8.23 -0.57
C ARG A 372 -2.96 9.55 0.03
N ASP A 373 -2.81 10.53 -0.85
CA ASP A 373 -2.34 11.86 -0.48
C ASP A 373 -1.02 11.79 0.32
N ALA A 374 -0.08 10.99 -0.19
CA ALA A 374 1.17 10.68 0.48
C ALA A 374 2.30 11.57 -0.04
N GLY A 375 3.11 12.13 0.86
CA GLY A 375 4.25 12.97 0.52
C GLY A 375 5.55 12.22 0.27
N ASN A 376 5.51 10.90 0.35
CA ASN A 376 6.65 10.01 0.15
C ASN A 376 6.12 8.67 -0.38
N HIS A 377 7.00 7.70 -0.61
CA HIS A 377 6.66 6.36 -1.08
C HIS A 377 5.47 5.74 -0.34
N ALA A 378 4.57 5.06 -1.06
CA ALA A 378 3.35 4.51 -0.48
C ALA A 378 3.58 3.13 0.17
N TYR A 379 4.18 2.20 -0.56
CA TYR A 379 4.40 0.82 -0.11
C TYR A 379 5.88 0.48 -0.20
N VAL A 380 6.49 0.15 0.94
CA VAL A 380 7.94 -0.05 1.03
C VAL A 380 8.29 -1.33 1.77
N PRO A 381 8.56 -2.45 1.05
CA PRO A 381 9.15 -3.64 1.62
C PRO A 381 10.68 -3.54 1.60
N HIS A 382 11.29 -2.76 2.49
CA HIS A 382 12.75 -2.60 2.54
C HIS A 382 13.42 -3.80 3.21
N ALA A 383 14.30 -4.51 2.49
CA ALA A 383 14.90 -5.80 2.85
C ALA A 383 13.98 -6.72 3.67
N SER A 384 12.78 -6.93 3.15
CA SER A 384 11.70 -7.69 3.80
C SER A 384 11.16 -8.67 2.78
N HIS A 385 11.03 -9.96 3.13
CA HIS A 385 10.83 -11.03 2.15
C HIS A 385 9.42 -11.62 2.16
N GLY A 386 8.93 -12.04 0.99
CA GLY A 386 7.71 -12.83 0.86
C GLY A 386 6.43 -12.07 1.23
N ILE A 387 6.37 -10.76 0.98
CA ILE A 387 5.17 -9.95 1.19
C ILE A 387 4.35 -9.93 -0.10
N THR A 388 3.07 -10.30 0.01
CA THR A 388 2.08 -10.10 -1.07
C THR A 388 1.26 -8.86 -0.79
N PHE A 389 1.36 -7.86 -1.65
CA PHE A 389 0.41 -6.77 -1.74
C PHE A 389 -0.67 -7.15 -2.74
N ARG A 390 -1.91 -7.25 -2.27
CA ARG A 390 -3.06 -7.62 -3.10
C ARG A 390 -4.10 -6.51 -3.10
N SER A 391 -4.59 -6.14 -4.28
CA SER A 391 -5.67 -5.17 -4.44
C SER A 391 -5.39 -3.84 -3.72
N CYS A 392 -4.12 -3.47 -3.60
CA CYS A 392 -3.69 -2.25 -2.94
C CYS A 392 -3.75 -1.08 -3.91
N ILE A 393 -4.06 0.12 -3.42
CA ILE A 393 -4.16 1.33 -4.23
C ILE A 393 -3.28 2.42 -3.64
N SER A 394 -2.30 2.90 -4.41
CA SER A 394 -1.70 4.21 -4.22
C SER A 394 -2.48 5.24 -5.06
N HIS A 395 -2.88 6.36 -4.45
CA HIS A 395 -3.49 7.48 -5.16
C HIS A 395 -2.95 8.83 -4.67
N GLU A 396 -2.49 9.69 -5.57
CA GLU A 396 -1.92 11.01 -5.19
C GLU A 396 -0.72 10.84 -4.24
N THR A 397 0.26 10.07 -4.72
CA THR A 397 1.49 9.75 -3.97
C THR A 397 2.67 10.45 -4.62
N TRP A 398 3.48 11.09 -3.79
CA TRP A 398 4.75 11.66 -4.18
C TRP A 398 5.85 10.61 -4.13
N GLU A 399 6.86 10.75 -4.99
CA GLU A 399 7.91 9.75 -5.20
C GLU A 399 7.36 8.45 -5.81
N ASP A 400 8.23 7.43 -5.97
CA ASP A 400 7.80 6.13 -6.47
C ASP A 400 6.75 5.51 -5.54
N ALA A 401 5.57 5.12 -6.06
CA ALA A 401 4.48 4.67 -5.21
C ALA A 401 4.77 3.33 -4.54
N TYR A 402 5.14 2.31 -5.34
CA TYR A 402 5.63 1.03 -4.84
C TYR A 402 7.14 1.02 -5.00
N TRP A 403 7.86 0.98 -3.87
CA TRP A 403 9.30 1.22 -3.86
C TRP A 403 10.02 0.25 -2.93
N TRP A 404 11.14 -0.29 -3.37
CA TRP A 404 11.88 -1.33 -2.65
C TRP A 404 12.90 -0.79 -1.63
N ASP A 405 13.19 0.52 -1.62
CA ASP A 405 14.25 1.15 -0.80
C ASP A 405 15.60 0.48 -1.04
N GLY A 406 16.13 0.70 -2.25
CA GLY A 406 17.38 0.10 -2.73
C GLY A 406 18.63 0.91 -2.39
N PRO A 407 19.81 0.42 -2.77
CA PRO A 407 21.06 1.10 -2.49
C PRO A 407 21.11 2.51 -3.11
N PRO A 408 21.64 3.53 -2.39
CA PRO A 408 21.75 4.88 -2.91
C PRO A 408 22.77 4.99 -4.06
N ASP A 409 23.74 4.07 -4.10
CA ASP A 409 24.72 3.96 -5.18
C ASP A 409 25.32 2.55 -5.26
N THR A 410 26.08 2.29 -6.32
CA THR A 410 26.76 1.00 -6.57
C THR A 410 27.90 0.69 -5.60
N ARG A 411 28.31 1.64 -4.74
CA ARG A 411 29.38 1.49 -3.76
C ARG A 411 28.85 1.19 -2.36
N THR A 412 27.56 1.41 -2.13
CA THR A 412 26.86 1.23 -0.86
C THR A 412 25.73 0.22 -1.05
N PRO A 413 26.05 -1.07 -1.20
CA PRO A 413 25.04 -2.09 -1.46
C PRO A 413 24.07 -2.22 -0.29
N GLN A 414 22.81 -2.48 -0.61
CA GLN A 414 21.75 -2.77 0.36
C GLN A 414 21.11 -4.11 0.02
N GLN A 415 20.49 -4.73 1.03
CA GLN A 415 19.90 -6.05 0.88
C GLN A 415 18.62 -6.00 0.03
N PRO A 416 18.43 -6.95 -0.91
CA PRO A 416 17.22 -7.07 -1.70
C PRO A 416 16.00 -7.48 -0.89
N SER A 417 14.83 -7.38 -1.53
CA SER A 417 13.58 -7.92 -1.02
C SER A 417 13.10 -9.01 -1.96
N ASP A 418 13.32 -10.25 -1.56
CA ASP A 418 12.88 -11.43 -2.30
C ASP A 418 11.38 -11.74 -2.12
N ASP A 419 10.82 -12.41 -3.12
CA ASP A 419 9.46 -12.98 -3.13
C ASP A 419 8.34 -11.95 -2.90
N ILE A 420 8.56 -10.70 -3.32
CA ILE A 420 7.54 -9.65 -3.27
C ILE A 420 6.53 -9.83 -4.41
N VAL A 421 5.25 -9.88 -4.06
CA VAL A 421 4.17 -10.03 -5.06
C VAL A 421 3.26 -8.82 -5.02
N TYR A 422 3.12 -8.15 -6.16
CA TYR A 422 2.05 -7.19 -6.42
C TYR A 422 0.96 -7.88 -7.25
N GLU A 423 -0.26 -7.96 -6.73
CA GLU A 423 -1.40 -8.61 -7.36
C GLU A 423 -2.59 -7.65 -7.40
N SER A 424 -3.07 -7.27 -8.58
CA SER A 424 -4.19 -6.33 -8.73
C SER A 424 -3.95 -4.96 -8.06
N CYS A 425 -2.68 -4.55 -7.95
CA CYS A 425 -2.30 -3.27 -7.34
C CYS A 425 -2.43 -2.11 -8.34
N VAL A 426 -2.71 -0.91 -7.83
CA VAL A 426 -2.85 0.30 -8.65
C VAL A 426 -1.93 1.40 -8.13
N ALA A 427 -1.06 1.93 -8.98
CA ALA A 427 -0.40 3.21 -8.79
C ALA A 427 -1.15 4.27 -9.61
N SER A 428 -1.80 5.21 -8.93
CA SER A 428 -2.61 6.25 -9.56
C SER A 428 -2.13 7.62 -9.15
N ARG A 429 -1.94 8.53 -10.12
CA ARG A 429 -1.53 9.92 -9.86
C ARG A 429 -0.24 9.97 -9.03
N THR A 430 0.81 9.34 -9.54
CA THR A 430 2.15 9.39 -8.96
C THR A 430 2.85 10.68 -9.41
N VAL A 431 3.35 11.47 -8.47
CA VAL A 431 3.89 12.82 -8.71
C VAL A 431 5.27 13.00 -8.08
N LEU A 432 6.01 14.02 -8.50
CA LEU A 432 7.25 14.46 -7.86
C LEU A 432 7.30 15.97 -7.80
N GLU A 433 8.11 16.52 -6.89
CA GLU A 433 8.40 17.95 -6.84
C GLU A 433 9.88 18.30 -7.08
N PRO A 434 10.15 19.35 -7.88
CA PRO A 434 9.22 19.91 -8.86
C PRO A 434 8.98 18.87 -9.97
N ASN A 435 7.78 18.83 -10.53
CA ASN A 435 7.39 17.81 -11.51
C ASN A 435 8.39 17.63 -12.67
N PRO A 436 9.06 18.67 -13.21
CA PRO A 436 10.07 18.50 -14.26
C PRO A 436 11.36 17.76 -13.84
N ARG A 437 11.65 17.59 -12.55
CA ARG A 437 12.81 16.80 -12.08
C ARG A 437 12.53 15.31 -12.00
N ALA A 438 11.32 14.89 -12.34
CA ALA A 438 10.81 13.53 -12.25
C ALA A 438 11.29 12.62 -13.38
N TYR A 439 12.57 12.69 -13.74
CA TYR A 439 13.08 11.99 -14.91
C TYR A 439 12.91 10.47 -14.81
N ARG A 440 12.96 9.85 -13.63
CA ARG A 440 12.74 8.40 -13.46
C ARG A 440 11.56 8.04 -12.56
N LEU A 441 10.60 8.95 -12.38
CA LEU A 441 9.47 8.67 -11.50
C LEU A 441 8.69 7.45 -11.99
N THR A 442 8.41 6.51 -11.10
CA THR A 442 7.69 5.29 -11.47
C THR A 442 6.49 4.99 -10.57
N GLY A 443 5.47 4.36 -11.16
CA GLY A 443 4.39 3.78 -10.37
C GLY A 443 4.89 2.61 -9.53
N PHE A 444 5.65 1.71 -10.15
CA PHE A 444 6.20 0.51 -9.53
C PHE A 444 7.70 0.41 -9.81
N ASN A 445 8.51 0.65 -8.78
CA ASN A 445 9.93 0.34 -8.80
C ASN A 445 10.10 -1.12 -8.36
N LEU A 446 10.34 -2.01 -9.33
CA LEU A 446 10.38 -3.45 -9.07
C LEU A 446 11.67 -3.90 -8.37
N GLY A 447 12.67 -3.03 -8.27
CA GLY A 447 13.85 -3.23 -7.46
C GLY A 447 14.66 -4.49 -7.77
N ALA A 448 15.60 -4.82 -6.89
CA ALA A 448 16.41 -6.04 -6.94
C ALA A 448 15.89 -7.10 -5.96
N GLY A 449 16.23 -8.35 -6.28
CA GLY A 449 15.78 -9.53 -5.55
C GLY A 449 15.29 -10.62 -6.50
N THR A 450 14.94 -11.75 -5.93
CA THR A 450 14.48 -12.95 -6.65
C THR A 450 13.03 -13.26 -6.35
N GLY A 451 12.34 -13.94 -7.27
CA GLY A 451 10.98 -14.44 -7.05
C GLY A 451 9.85 -13.39 -7.08
N GLY A 452 10.19 -12.11 -7.27
CA GLY A 452 9.19 -11.04 -7.32
C GLY A 452 8.27 -11.10 -8.53
N LYS A 453 7.01 -10.66 -8.37
CA LYS A 453 5.97 -10.70 -9.41
C LYS A 453 5.08 -9.47 -9.39
N ALA A 454 4.66 -9.01 -10.57
CA ALA A 454 3.57 -8.05 -10.72
C ALA A 454 2.50 -8.64 -11.66
N LEU A 455 1.27 -8.78 -11.15
CA LEU A 455 0.17 -9.47 -11.82
C LEU A 455 -1.07 -8.57 -11.82
N ASP A 456 -1.68 -8.33 -12.99
CA ASP A 456 -2.86 -7.46 -13.17
C ASP A 456 -2.71 -6.08 -12.50
N CYS A 457 -1.49 -5.54 -12.44
CA CYS A 457 -1.23 -4.24 -11.84
C CYS A 457 -1.44 -3.11 -12.86
N VAL A 458 -1.91 -1.95 -12.39
CA VAL A 458 -2.16 -0.77 -13.22
C VAL A 458 -1.35 0.41 -12.73
N ALA A 459 -0.64 1.07 -13.64
CA ALA A 459 -0.04 2.38 -13.40
C ALA A 459 -0.68 3.41 -14.32
N VAL A 460 -1.26 4.46 -13.75
CA VAL A 460 -2.00 5.49 -14.50
C VAL A 460 -1.72 6.88 -13.94
N GLY A 461 -1.48 7.82 -14.84
CA GLY A 461 -1.17 9.21 -14.49
C GLY A 461 0.10 9.35 -13.66
N VAL A 462 1.16 8.62 -14.03
CA VAL A 462 2.53 8.87 -13.53
C VAL A 462 3.03 10.14 -14.22
N GLN A 463 3.29 11.20 -13.46
CA GLN A 463 3.48 12.55 -14.00
C GLN A 463 4.94 12.95 -14.21
N GLY A 464 5.84 11.96 -14.33
CA GLY A 464 7.26 12.27 -14.50
C GLY A 464 7.65 12.78 -15.89
N ALA A 465 8.94 13.04 -16.09
CA ALA A 465 9.53 13.50 -17.37
C ALA A 465 9.96 12.30 -18.25
N ASP A 466 10.88 12.49 -19.20
CA ASP A 466 11.14 11.57 -20.32
C ASP A 466 11.46 10.10 -19.95
N GLY A 467 12.03 9.84 -18.77
CA GLY A 467 12.32 8.48 -18.30
C GLY A 467 11.28 7.92 -17.31
N ALA A 468 10.17 8.63 -17.09
CA ALA A 468 9.12 8.19 -16.20
C ALA A 468 8.37 7.00 -16.80
N SER A 469 7.97 6.07 -15.93
CA SER A 469 7.39 4.80 -16.37
C SER A 469 6.30 4.34 -15.42
N GLY A 470 5.43 3.44 -15.89
CA GLY A 470 4.50 2.80 -14.97
C GLY A 470 5.16 1.71 -14.14
N PHE A 471 6.09 0.97 -14.75
CA PHE A 471 6.90 -0.07 -14.12
C PHE A 471 8.35 0.15 -14.53
N GLU A 472 9.22 0.29 -13.54
CA GLU A 472 10.66 0.41 -13.76
C GLU A 472 11.35 -0.85 -13.27
N TRP A 473 12.25 -1.37 -14.10
CA TRP A 473 13.27 -2.32 -13.71
C TRP A 473 14.62 -1.61 -13.64
N PRO A 474 15.15 -1.30 -12.45
CA PRO A 474 16.38 -0.51 -12.37
C PRO A 474 17.57 -1.28 -12.94
N GLU A 475 18.40 -0.59 -13.72
CA GLU A 475 19.70 -1.08 -14.16
C GLU A 475 20.53 -1.49 -12.93
N ASN A 476 21.11 -2.70 -12.93
CA ASN A 476 21.81 -3.36 -11.80
C ASN A 476 20.91 -4.05 -10.75
N SER A 477 19.61 -4.23 -11.03
CA SER A 477 18.73 -5.10 -10.21
C SER A 477 18.87 -6.60 -10.55
N GLU A 478 19.65 -6.93 -11.57
CA GLU A 478 20.09 -8.29 -11.87
C GLU A 478 21.15 -8.68 -10.83
N GLY A 479 20.76 -9.55 -9.89
CA GLY A 479 21.68 -10.06 -8.88
C GLY A 479 22.93 -10.68 -9.50
N SER A 480 24.07 -10.48 -8.86
CA SER A 480 25.31 -11.21 -9.13
C SER A 480 25.13 -12.71 -8.80
N GLY A 481 24.52 -13.47 -9.72
CA GLY A 481 24.28 -14.92 -9.61
C GLY A 481 23.60 -15.49 -10.88
N PRO A 482 23.77 -16.79 -11.20
CA PRO A 482 23.53 -17.33 -12.54
C PRO A 482 22.04 -17.59 -12.91
N SER A 483 21.09 -16.94 -12.25
CA SER A 483 19.67 -17.01 -12.61
C SER A 483 19.13 -15.61 -12.84
N SER A 484 18.95 -15.25 -14.12
CA SER A 484 18.27 -14.04 -14.60
C SER A 484 17.03 -13.72 -13.75
N ALA A 485 17.04 -12.58 -13.07
CA ALA A 485 15.93 -12.07 -12.30
C ALA A 485 15.01 -11.35 -13.28
N ALA A 486 13.98 -12.03 -13.78
CA ALA A 486 12.89 -11.36 -14.49
C ALA A 486 11.65 -11.46 -13.61
N TRP A 487 11.07 -10.33 -13.20
CA TRP A 487 9.70 -10.36 -12.65
C TRP A 487 8.77 -10.61 -13.84
N PRO A 488 8.03 -11.72 -13.87
CA PRO A 488 7.00 -11.89 -14.88
C PRO A 488 5.93 -10.82 -14.65
N THR A 489 5.83 -9.86 -15.57
CA THR A 489 4.70 -8.93 -15.67
C THR A 489 3.63 -9.59 -16.53
N THR A 490 2.61 -10.15 -15.88
CA THR A 490 1.47 -10.74 -16.60
C THR A 490 0.27 -9.83 -16.43
N THR A 491 -0.32 -9.42 -17.55
CA THR A 491 -1.50 -8.53 -17.65
C THR A 491 -1.35 -7.11 -17.04
N CYS A 492 -0.14 -6.72 -16.61
CA CYS A 492 0.19 -5.36 -16.18
C CYS A 492 0.00 -4.32 -17.29
N ARG A 493 -0.42 -3.10 -16.93
CA ARG A 493 -0.69 -2.01 -17.89
C ARG A 493 -0.20 -0.66 -17.41
N THR A 494 0.26 0.15 -18.37
CA THR A 494 0.72 1.52 -18.16
C THR A 494 -0.02 2.49 -19.05
N ALA A 495 -0.36 3.65 -18.50
CA ALA A 495 -0.68 4.84 -19.25
C ALA A 495 0.20 5.97 -18.70
N SER A 496 1.40 6.11 -19.27
CA SER A 496 2.32 7.23 -19.01
C SER A 496 2.17 8.28 -20.12
N SER A 497 2.21 9.56 -19.75
CA SER A 497 2.38 10.65 -20.69
C SER A 497 3.87 10.92 -20.83
N SER A 498 4.48 10.53 -21.95
CA SER A 498 5.75 11.14 -22.37
C SER A 498 5.41 12.52 -22.94
N GLY A 499 5.89 13.58 -22.28
CA GLY A 499 5.84 14.95 -22.83
C GLY A 499 6.84 15.15 -23.96
#